data_AF-A0A843FRJ3-F1
#
_entry.id   AF-A0A843FRJ3-F1
#
_cell.length_a   1.000
_cell.length_b   1.000
_cell.length_c   1.000
_cell.angle_alpha   90.00
_cell.angle_beta   90.00
_cell.angle_gamma   90.00
#
_symmetry.space_group_name_H-M   'P 1'
#
loop_
_entity.id
_entity.type
_entity.pdbx_description
1 polymer ?
#
loop_
_entity_poly.entity_id
_entity_poly.type
_entity_poly.pdbx_seq_one_letter_code
_entity_poly.pdbx_strand_id
1 'polypeptide(L)'
;VCSKEEEKIDSTIDRLVQSAKVGEFMGAYRLVFHPGFYSGRKPEVCMDLAKKTYTRLLERCEEEGIENFTFAPETTGKRSQLGNIDEIIEMCASFDHFEPTIDFAHVHARGRGILNEKEDYNCIFSKLEDNLDIDRLHCHFTTIEYTDKGEKKHHTLAEDDEYGPHIKDLLLNLIENDWKATIICETPLIDQDALRMKQLYDTLI
;
A
#
# COMPACT_ATOMS: atom_id res chain seq x y z
N VAL A 1 10.88 -4.76 -8.11
CA VAL A 1 10.44 -5.37 -9.40
C VAL A 1 10.94 -4.69 -10.68
N CYS A 2 11.75 -3.61 -10.63
CA CYS A 2 12.32 -2.99 -11.86
C CYS A 2 13.86 -2.80 -11.79
N SER A 3 14.53 -3.69 -11.06
CA SER A 3 15.99 -3.71 -10.86
C SER A 3 16.77 -3.66 -12.17
N LYS A 4 18.01 -3.17 -12.11
CA LYS A 4 18.98 -3.26 -13.23
C LYS A 4 19.68 -4.61 -13.29
N GLU A 5 19.68 -5.35 -12.19
CA GLU A 5 20.30 -6.66 -12.05
C GLU A 5 19.21 -7.74 -12.14
N GLU A 6 19.32 -8.62 -13.13
CA GLU A 6 18.36 -9.70 -13.40
C GLU A 6 18.23 -10.66 -12.21
N GLU A 7 19.34 -11.01 -11.57
CA GLU A 7 19.36 -11.88 -10.37
C GLU A 7 18.48 -11.33 -9.23
N LYS A 8 18.39 -9.99 -9.09
CA LYS A 8 17.50 -9.37 -8.10
C LYS A 8 16.03 -9.45 -8.50
N ILE A 9 15.73 -9.45 -9.80
CA ILE A 9 14.38 -9.69 -10.31
C ILE A 9 13.98 -11.12 -10.01
N ASP A 10 14.81 -12.10 -10.35
CA ASP A 10 14.55 -13.53 -10.11
C ASP A 10 14.34 -13.79 -8.61
N SER A 11 15.22 -13.27 -7.76
CA SER A 11 15.08 -13.39 -6.31
C SER A 11 13.84 -12.68 -5.74
N THR A 12 13.33 -11.66 -6.43
CA THR A 12 12.06 -11.01 -6.04
C THR A 12 10.87 -11.89 -6.41
N ILE A 13 10.87 -12.46 -7.63
CA ILE A 13 9.85 -13.40 -8.09
C ILE A 13 9.80 -14.60 -7.15
N ASP A 14 10.95 -15.23 -6.87
CA ASP A 14 11.03 -16.40 -5.98
C ASP A 14 10.40 -16.11 -4.61
N ARG A 15 10.71 -14.95 -4.02
CA ARG A 15 10.14 -14.55 -2.73
C ARG A 15 8.62 -14.37 -2.79
N LEU A 16 8.11 -13.73 -3.84
CA LEU A 16 6.68 -13.51 -4.00
C LEU A 16 5.93 -14.83 -4.26
N VAL A 17 6.50 -15.75 -5.06
CA VAL A 17 5.94 -17.10 -5.27
C VAL A 17 5.90 -17.88 -3.96
N GLN A 18 6.98 -17.89 -3.19
CA GLN A 18 6.99 -18.57 -1.89
C GLN A 18 5.99 -17.94 -0.91
N SER A 19 5.87 -16.61 -0.89
CA SER A 19 4.85 -15.93 -0.09
C SER A 19 3.43 -16.31 -0.53
N ALA A 20 3.17 -16.41 -1.84
CA ALA A 20 1.87 -16.83 -2.35
C ALA A 20 1.54 -18.26 -1.97
N LYS A 21 2.51 -19.17 -2.10
CA LYS A 21 2.38 -20.57 -1.71
C LYS A 21 2.02 -20.73 -0.23
N VAL A 22 2.77 -20.05 0.65
CA VAL A 22 2.50 -20.09 2.10
C VAL A 22 1.19 -19.37 2.42
N GLY A 23 0.91 -18.26 1.75
CA GLY A 23 -0.32 -17.49 1.90
C GLY A 23 -1.56 -18.33 1.59
N GLU A 24 -1.56 -19.09 0.50
CA GLU A 24 -2.63 -20.01 0.15
C GLU A 24 -2.85 -21.06 1.25
N PHE A 25 -1.77 -21.69 1.74
CA PHE A 25 -1.87 -22.66 2.85
C PHE A 25 -2.46 -22.04 4.14
N MET A 26 -2.23 -20.75 4.37
CA MET A 26 -2.73 -20.02 5.53
C MET A 26 -4.12 -19.42 5.32
N GLY A 27 -4.66 -19.43 4.09
CA GLY A 27 -5.88 -18.70 3.74
C GLY A 27 -5.70 -17.18 3.78
N ALA A 28 -4.48 -16.68 3.54
CA ALA A 28 -4.21 -15.25 3.50
C ALA A 28 -4.88 -14.61 2.26
N TYR A 29 -5.64 -13.54 2.46
CA TYR A 29 -6.37 -12.86 1.38
C TYR A 29 -5.55 -11.75 0.69
N ARG A 30 -4.42 -11.32 1.28
CA ARG A 30 -3.49 -10.34 0.71
C ARG A 30 -2.04 -10.70 0.99
N LEU A 31 -1.17 -10.43 0.03
CA LEU A 31 0.28 -10.53 0.13
C LEU A 31 0.88 -9.15 -0.10
N VAL A 32 1.06 -8.39 0.98
CA VAL A 32 1.48 -6.99 0.90
C VAL A 32 2.99 -6.87 0.65
N PHE A 33 3.40 -6.00 -0.28
CA PHE A 33 4.82 -5.74 -0.56
C PHE A 33 5.06 -4.36 -1.17
N HIS A 34 6.26 -3.82 -0.94
CA HIS A 34 6.73 -2.64 -1.67
C HIS A 34 7.23 -3.00 -3.07
N PRO A 35 6.79 -2.30 -4.15
CA PRO A 35 7.23 -2.57 -5.52
C PRO A 35 8.74 -2.39 -5.75
N GLY A 36 9.39 -1.52 -4.97
CA GLY A 36 10.84 -1.33 -4.97
C GLY A 36 11.26 0.09 -5.40
N PHE A 37 12.40 0.20 -6.07
CA PHE A 37 13.04 1.50 -6.38
C PHE A 37 13.18 1.74 -7.88
N TYR A 38 13.08 2.99 -8.31
CA TYR A 38 13.35 3.36 -9.70
C TYR A 38 14.82 3.16 -10.10
N SER A 39 15.75 3.21 -9.14
CA SER A 39 17.20 3.03 -9.36
C SER A 39 17.77 3.91 -10.49
N GLY A 40 17.27 5.15 -10.57
CA GLY A 40 17.65 6.15 -11.58
C GLY A 40 17.01 5.95 -12.96
N ARG A 41 16.06 5.02 -13.10
CA ARG A 41 15.21 4.91 -14.29
C ARG A 41 14.09 5.97 -14.23
N LYS A 42 13.53 6.29 -15.40
CA LYS A 42 12.29 7.05 -15.47
C LYS A 42 11.12 6.20 -14.94
N PRO A 43 10.09 6.81 -14.32
CA PRO A 43 8.94 6.08 -13.78
C PRO A 43 8.29 5.15 -14.80
N GLU A 44 8.04 5.63 -16.02
CA GLU A 44 7.34 4.88 -17.07
C GLU A 44 8.14 3.63 -17.47
N VAL A 45 9.46 3.77 -17.62
CA VAL A 45 10.35 2.64 -17.94
C VAL A 45 10.40 1.63 -16.79
N CYS A 46 10.39 2.09 -15.54
CA CYS A 46 10.36 1.19 -14.38
C CYS A 46 9.01 0.46 -14.29
N MET A 47 7.90 1.13 -14.61
CA MET A 47 6.57 0.53 -14.67
C MET A 47 6.49 -0.56 -15.73
N ASP A 48 6.95 -0.31 -16.96
CA ASP A 48 6.98 -1.32 -18.02
C ASP A 48 7.78 -2.58 -17.62
N LEU A 49 8.90 -2.39 -16.91
CA LEU A 49 9.72 -3.49 -16.38
C LEU A 49 9.04 -4.21 -15.21
N ALA A 50 8.33 -3.48 -14.35
CA ALA A 50 7.53 -4.05 -13.27
C ALA A 50 6.45 -4.96 -13.83
N LYS A 51 5.70 -4.51 -14.85
CA LYS A 51 4.68 -5.32 -15.53
C LYS A 51 5.26 -6.61 -16.10
N LYS A 52 6.41 -6.56 -16.79
CA LYS A 52 7.10 -7.76 -17.27
C LYS A 52 7.51 -8.72 -16.14
N THR A 53 7.92 -8.18 -15.01
CA THR A 53 8.26 -8.98 -13.82
C THR A 53 7.02 -9.65 -13.23
N TYR A 54 5.89 -8.94 -13.18
CA TYR A 54 4.64 -9.50 -12.69
C TYR A 54 4.05 -10.56 -13.62
N THR A 55 4.16 -10.40 -14.95
CA THR A 55 3.81 -11.47 -15.89
C THR A 55 4.58 -12.76 -15.57
N ARG A 56 5.91 -12.67 -15.41
CA ARG A 56 6.74 -13.83 -15.03
C ARG A 56 6.38 -14.40 -13.66
N LEU A 57 6.01 -13.55 -12.71
CA LEU A 57 5.55 -13.97 -11.38
C LEU A 57 4.26 -14.79 -11.47
N LEU A 58 3.27 -14.32 -12.24
CA LEU A 58 1.99 -15.00 -12.40
C LEU A 58 2.16 -16.33 -13.15
N GLU A 59 2.94 -16.35 -14.24
CA GLU A 59 3.31 -17.59 -14.94
C GLU A 59 3.94 -18.60 -13.97
N ARG A 60 4.82 -18.13 -13.07
CA ARG A 60 5.45 -19.01 -12.08
C ARG A 60 4.48 -19.53 -11.01
N CYS A 61 3.51 -18.72 -10.60
CA CYS A 61 2.46 -19.16 -9.67
C CYS A 61 1.58 -20.23 -10.31
N GLU A 62 1.21 -20.05 -11.59
CA GLU A 62 0.45 -21.02 -12.38
C GLU A 62 1.22 -22.35 -12.54
N GLU A 63 2.52 -22.29 -12.90
CA GLU A 63 3.39 -23.47 -13.01
C GLU A 63 3.50 -24.26 -11.69
N GLU A 64 3.49 -23.57 -10.55
CA GLU A 64 3.53 -24.19 -9.22
C GLU A 64 2.15 -24.63 -8.70
N GLY A 65 1.07 -24.35 -9.44
CA GLY A 65 -0.30 -24.72 -9.09
C GLY A 65 -0.84 -23.94 -7.89
N ILE A 66 -0.40 -22.70 -7.70
CA ILE A 66 -0.89 -21.80 -6.65
C ILE A 66 -2.10 -21.07 -7.24
N GLU A 67 -3.28 -21.23 -6.64
CA GLU A 67 -4.54 -20.74 -7.24
C GLU A 67 -5.15 -19.57 -6.45
N ASN A 68 -5.02 -19.60 -5.11
CA ASN A 68 -5.71 -18.67 -4.22
C ASN A 68 -4.73 -17.69 -3.59
N PHE A 69 -4.48 -16.60 -4.30
CA PHE A 69 -3.63 -15.51 -3.82
C PHE A 69 -4.11 -14.15 -4.34
N THR A 70 -3.70 -13.09 -3.66
CA THR A 70 -3.81 -11.72 -4.15
C THR A 70 -2.57 -10.94 -3.76
N PHE A 71 -1.79 -10.52 -4.74
CA PHE A 71 -0.64 -9.65 -4.55
C PHE A 71 -1.10 -8.23 -4.30
N ALA A 72 -0.57 -7.62 -3.24
CA ALA A 72 -1.01 -6.31 -2.78
C ALA A 72 0.13 -5.30 -2.75
N PRO A 73 0.48 -4.67 -3.90
CA PRO A 73 1.54 -3.68 -3.92
C PRO A 73 1.12 -2.47 -3.08
N GLU A 74 2.03 -2.05 -2.20
CA GLU A 74 1.80 -0.97 -1.25
C GLU A 74 2.38 0.36 -1.73
N THR A 75 1.66 1.45 -1.49
CA THR A 75 2.18 2.81 -1.70
C THR A 75 3.42 3.06 -0.87
N THR A 76 4.40 3.81 -1.41
CA THR A 76 5.71 4.00 -0.76
C THR A 76 5.98 5.45 -0.36
N GLY A 77 6.62 5.63 0.79
CA GLY A 77 6.86 6.95 1.40
C GLY A 77 7.95 7.80 0.76
N LYS A 78 8.86 7.22 -0.05
CA LYS A 78 9.98 7.95 -0.67
C LYS A 78 9.81 8.12 -2.17
N ARG A 79 10.10 9.32 -2.69
CA ARG A 79 10.01 9.63 -4.14
C ARG A 79 11.01 8.85 -5.01
N SER A 80 12.01 8.21 -4.42
CA SER A 80 12.92 7.29 -5.13
C SER A 80 12.35 5.87 -5.30
N GLN A 81 11.24 5.58 -4.62
CA GLN A 81 10.53 4.31 -4.68
C GLN A 81 9.37 4.36 -5.68
N LEU A 82 9.20 3.25 -6.38
CA LEU A 82 8.05 2.93 -7.20
C LEU A 82 6.88 2.59 -6.27
N GLY A 83 5.71 3.15 -6.53
CA GLY A 83 4.51 2.94 -5.73
C GLY A 83 3.90 4.25 -5.24
N ASN A 84 3.77 5.26 -6.10
CA ASN A 84 2.79 6.30 -5.85
C ASN A 84 1.36 5.80 -6.16
N ILE A 85 0.32 6.55 -5.78
CA ILE A 85 -1.08 6.14 -5.98
C ILE A 85 -1.38 5.74 -7.42
N ASP A 86 -0.98 6.54 -8.40
CA ASP A 86 -1.26 6.28 -9.81
C ASP A 86 -0.53 5.02 -10.30
N GLU A 87 0.70 4.79 -9.82
CA GLU A 87 1.46 3.58 -10.13
C GLU A 87 0.86 2.33 -9.50
N ILE A 88 0.38 2.41 -8.25
CA ILE A 88 -0.29 1.27 -7.59
C ILE A 88 -1.58 0.92 -8.32
N ILE A 89 -2.38 1.93 -8.67
CA ILE A 89 -3.60 1.74 -9.47
C ILE A 89 -3.26 1.09 -10.81
N GLU A 90 -2.25 1.59 -11.52
CA GLU A 90 -1.86 1.04 -12.81
C GLU A 90 -1.41 -0.43 -12.70
N MET A 91 -0.66 -0.80 -11.65
CA MET A 91 -0.28 -2.19 -11.41
C MET A 91 -1.52 -3.07 -11.18
N CYS A 92 -2.44 -2.64 -10.32
CA CYS A 92 -3.61 -3.45 -9.97
C CYS A 92 -4.62 -3.56 -11.12
N ALA A 93 -4.77 -2.51 -11.93
CA ALA A 93 -5.63 -2.54 -13.10
C ALA A 93 -5.06 -3.39 -14.26
N SER A 94 -3.76 -3.70 -14.24
CA SER A 94 -3.09 -4.42 -15.34
C SER A 94 -3.15 -5.95 -15.22
N PHE A 95 -3.46 -6.49 -14.03
CA PHE A 95 -3.36 -7.92 -13.76
C PHE A 95 -4.49 -8.41 -12.85
N ASP A 96 -5.00 -9.60 -13.16
CA ASP A 96 -5.80 -10.37 -12.20
C ASP A 96 -4.93 -10.77 -11.00
N HIS A 97 -5.57 -11.08 -9.87
CA HIS A 97 -4.90 -11.38 -8.59
C HIS A 97 -4.07 -10.22 -8.01
N PHE A 98 -4.36 -8.98 -8.39
CA PHE A 98 -3.78 -7.80 -7.77
C PHE A 98 -4.86 -6.88 -7.19
N GLU A 99 -4.61 -6.40 -5.98
CA GLU A 99 -5.42 -5.37 -5.33
C GLU A 99 -4.54 -4.40 -4.54
N PRO A 100 -4.88 -3.12 -4.41
CA PRO A 100 -3.98 -2.14 -3.83
C PRO A 100 -3.89 -2.28 -2.30
N THR A 101 -2.70 -1.98 -1.75
CA THR A 101 -2.57 -1.55 -0.35
C THR A 101 -2.23 -0.07 -0.29
N ILE A 102 -3.07 0.71 0.38
CA ILE A 102 -2.83 2.15 0.55
C ILE A 102 -2.30 2.40 1.96
N ASP A 103 -1.03 2.77 2.08
CA ASP A 103 -0.48 3.33 3.31
C ASP A 103 -0.63 4.86 3.24
N PHE A 104 -1.53 5.39 4.07
CA PHE A 104 -1.81 6.82 4.09
C PHE A 104 -0.66 7.65 4.66
N ALA A 105 0.16 7.08 5.54
CA ALA A 105 1.34 7.73 6.07
C ALA A 105 2.42 7.88 5.00
N HIS A 106 2.63 6.84 4.19
CA HIS A 106 3.50 6.88 3.02
C HIS A 106 3.03 7.93 2.01
N VAL A 107 1.74 7.97 1.70
CA VAL A 107 1.17 8.98 0.79
C VAL A 107 1.38 10.40 1.34
N HIS A 108 1.08 10.61 2.62
CA HIS A 108 1.30 11.88 3.32
C HIS A 108 2.78 12.31 3.24
N ALA A 109 3.71 11.43 3.61
CA ALA A 109 5.14 11.70 3.60
C ALA A 109 5.69 11.97 2.19
N ARG A 110 5.29 11.18 1.19
CA ARG A 110 5.71 11.35 -0.21
C ARG A 110 5.23 12.67 -0.80
N GLY A 111 4.02 13.07 -0.42
CA GLY A 111 3.40 14.35 -0.78
C GLY A 111 3.98 15.56 -0.05
N ARG A 112 4.75 15.36 1.05
CA ARG A 112 5.26 16.40 1.96
C ARG A 112 4.17 17.00 2.86
N GLY A 113 3.34 16.14 3.43
CA GLY A 113 2.28 16.54 4.34
C GLY A 113 0.99 16.90 3.63
N ILE A 114 0.57 16.08 2.66
CA ILE A 114 -0.60 16.38 1.81
C ILE A 114 -1.94 15.97 2.41
N LEU A 115 -1.96 15.23 3.52
CA LEU A 115 -3.18 14.75 4.17
C LEU A 115 -3.30 15.39 5.55
N ASN A 116 -4.04 16.50 5.66
CA ASN A 116 -4.22 17.25 6.89
C ASN A 116 -5.69 17.45 7.26
N GLU A 117 -6.60 17.26 6.31
CA GLU A 117 -8.04 17.29 6.54
C GLU A 117 -8.72 16.16 5.75
N LYS A 118 -9.97 15.85 6.12
CA LYS A 118 -10.77 14.78 5.52
C LYS A 118 -10.85 14.91 3.99
N GLU A 119 -10.99 16.13 3.48
CA GLU A 119 -11.15 16.43 2.05
C GLU A 119 -9.93 16.05 1.22
N ASP A 120 -8.73 16.08 1.81
CA ASP A 120 -7.48 15.70 1.12
C ASP A 120 -7.50 14.23 0.66
N TYR A 121 -8.24 13.37 1.38
CA TYR A 121 -8.36 11.95 1.06
C TYR A 121 -9.29 11.70 -0.12
N ASN A 122 -10.26 12.59 -0.39
CA ASN A 122 -11.24 12.40 -1.47
C ASN A 122 -10.56 12.18 -2.81
N CYS A 123 -9.46 12.88 -3.07
CA CYS A 123 -8.74 12.72 -4.34
C CYS A 123 -8.12 11.32 -4.50
N ILE A 124 -7.76 10.66 -3.40
CA ILE A 124 -7.26 9.29 -3.41
C ILE A 124 -8.41 8.32 -3.64
N PHE A 125 -9.49 8.44 -2.88
CA PHE A 125 -10.66 7.57 -3.01
C PHE A 125 -11.30 7.65 -4.40
N SER A 126 -11.49 8.86 -4.96
CA SER A 126 -12.03 9.01 -6.32
C SER A 126 -11.13 8.34 -7.36
N LYS A 127 -9.80 8.45 -7.24
CA LYS A 127 -8.89 7.75 -8.16
C LYS A 127 -9.02 6.23 -8.05
N LEU A 128 -9.21 5.70 -6.84
CA LEU A 128 -9.42 4.27 -6.63
C LEU A 128 -10.74 3.82 -7.26
N GLU A 129 -11.84 4.50 -6.97
CA GLU A 129 -13.18 4.19 -7.53
C GLU A 129 -13.23 4.29 -9.06
N ASP A 130 -12.58 5.30 -9.63
CA ASP A 130 -12.59 5.54 -11.07
C ASP A 130 -11.83 4.45 -11.86
N ASN A 131 -10.95 3.69 -11.20
CA ASN A 131 -10.00 2.79 -11.89
C ASN A 131 -10.03 1.33 -11.41
N LEU A 132 -10.53 1.06 -10.20
CA LEU A 132 -10.51 -0.26 -9.58
C LEU A 132 -11.86 -0.60 -8.95
N ASP A 133 -12.28 -1.86 -9.07
CA ASP A 133 -13.45 -2.39 -8.39
C ASP A 133 -13.01 -2.99 -7.04
N ILE A 134 -13.17 -2.23 -5.95
CA ILE A 134 -12.68 -2.59 -4.61
C ILE A 134 -13.89 -2.82 -3.68
N ASP A 135 -14.17 -4.07 -3.30
CA ASP A 135 -15.22 -4.35 -2.28
C ASP A 135 -14.78 -3.96 -0.87
N ARG A 136 -13.49 -4.12 -0.55
CA ARG A 136 -12.92 -3.73 0.74
C ARG A 136 -11.51 -3.22 0.59
N LEU A 137 -11.31 -1.94 0.92
CA LEU A 137 -9.99 -1.34 0.94
C LEU A 137 -9.11 -2.01 2.00
N HIS A 138 -7.93 -2.44 1.61
CA HIS A 138 -6.87 -2.80 2.55
C HIS A 138 -5.90 -1.62 2.66
N CYS A 139 -5.72 -1.09 3.86
CA CYS A 139 -4.88 0.08 4.07
C CYS A 139 -4.07 -0.02 5.35
N HIS A 140 -2.97 0.72 5.37
CA HIS A 140 -2.09 0.82 6.52
C HIS A 140 -2.14 2.22 7.10
N PHE A 141 -1.91 2.32 8.40
CA PHE A 141 -1.90 3.59 9.09
C PHE A 141 -0.84 3.67 10.19
N THR A 142 -0.15 4.81 10.18
CA THR A 142 0.73 5.30 11.23
C THR A 142 0.79 6.83 11.16
N THR A 143 1.18 7.51 12.24
CA THR A 143 1.73 8.87 12.13
C THR A 143 3.18 8.78 11.65
N ILE A 144 3.68 9.82 10.98
CA ILE A 144 4.97 9.73 10.28
C ILE A 144 5.79 11.03 10.31
N GLU A 145 7.07 10.89 10.62
CA GLU A 145 8.08 11.91 10.37
C GLU A 145 8.58 11.76 8.92
N TYR A 146 8.69 12.88 8.20
CA TYR A 146 9.20 12.90 6.83
C TYR A 146 10.18 14.05 6.57
N THR A 147 10.93 13.92 5.47
CA THR A 147 11.87 14.92 4.98
C THR A 147 11.54 15.30 3.54
N ASP A 148 12.32 16.19 2.93
CA ASP A 148 12.22 16.48 1.49
C ASP A 148 12.35 15.23 0.58
N LYS A 149 12.96 14.16 1.11
CA LYS A 149 13.16 12.87 0.41
C LYS A 149 12.00 11.88 0.64
N GLY A 150 11.04 12.22 1.49
CA GLY A 150 9.92 11.37 1.90
C GLY A 150 10.06 10.86 3.33
N GLU A 151 9.36 9.75 3.61
CA GLU A 151 9.37 8.97 4.86
C GLU A 151 10.73 8.93 5.56
N LYS A 152 10.71 9.20 6.87
CA LYS A 152 11.85 9.05 7.77
C LYS A 152 11.58 8.04 8.88
N LYS A 153 10.45 8.14 9.58
CA LYS A 153 10.17 7.31 10.76
C LYS A 153 8.68 7.23 11.08
N HIS A 154 8.20 6.04 11.46
CA HIS A 154 6.85 5.83 11.99
C HIS A 154 6.77 6.26 13.46
N HIS A 155 5.66 6.89 13.82
CA HIS A 155 5.37 7.39 15.16
C HIS A 155 4.08 6.79 15.70
N THR A 156 3.83 7.01 17.00
CA THR A 156 2.62 6.54 17.67
C THR A 156 1.48 7.52 17.48
N LEU A 157 0.23 7.07 17.68
CA LEU A 157 -0.93 7.98 17.64
C LEU A 157 -0.94 9.01 18.78
N ALA A 158 -0.16 8.80 19.84
CA ALA A 158 -0.05 9.74 20.95
C ALA A 158 0.79 10.99 20.61
N GLU A 159 1.46 10.97 19.46
CA GLU A 159 2.27 12.08 18.93
C GLU A 159 1.56 12.78 17.77
N ASP A 160 0.24 12.65 17.65
CA ASP A 160 -0.54 13.20 16.55
C ASP A 160 -0.55 14.74 16.51
N ASP A 161 -0.38 15.41 17.66
CA ASP A 161 -0.14 16.86 17.73
C ASP A 161 1.16 17.32 17.03
N GLU A 162 2.12 16.42 16.80
CA GLU A 162 3.42 16.70 16.15
C GLU A 162 3.53 16.08 14.76
N TYR A 163 2.94 14.90 14.55
CA TYR A 163 3.06 14.11 13.32
C TYR A 163 1.69 13.71 12.77
N GLY A 164 1.44 14.08 11.51
CA GLY A 164 0.33 13.56 10.72
C GLY A 164 0.69 12.26 9.98
N PRO A 165 -0.23 11.72 9.17
CA PRO A 165 -1.63 12.14 9.04
C PRO A 165 -2.45 11.80 10.29
N HIS A 166 -3.61 12.46 10.47
CA HIS A 166 -4.51 12.17 11.58
C HIS A 166 -5.53 11.09 11.21
N ILE A 167 -5.64 10.05 12.05
CA ILE A 167 -6.54 8.91 11.79
C ILE A 167 -8.01 9.33 11.74
N LYS A 168 -8.38 10.37 12.48
CA LYS A 168 -9.77 10.88 12.53
C LYS A 168 -10.27 11.28 11.13
N ASP A 169 -9.42 11.93 10.34
CA ASP A 169 -9.78 12.41 9.01
C ASP A 169 -10.02 11.24 8.05
N LEU A 170 -9.17 10.21 8.12
CA LEU A 170 -9.38 8.96 7.37
C LEU A 170 -10.69 8.29 7.78
N LEU A 171 -10.94 8.12 9.08
CA LEU A 171 -12.15 7.45 9.57
C LEU A 171 -13.43 8.19 9.17
N LEU A 172 -13.46 9.51 9.28
CA LEU A 172 -14.59 10.32 8.83
C LEU A 172 -14.83 10.15 7.33
N ASN A 173 -13.76 10.16 6.53
CA ASN A 173 -13.87 9.95 5.09
C ASN A 173 -14.47 8.58 4.75
N LEU A 174 -13.98 7.51 5.41
CA LEU A 174 -14.48 6.16 5.20
C LEU A 174 -15.96 6.03 5.59
N ILE A 175 -16.37 6.59 6.74
CA ILE A 175 -17.75 6.52 7.24
C ILE A 175 -18.70 7.28 6.32
N GLU A 176 -18.38 8.53 5.99
CA GLU A 176 -19.28 9.40 5.22
C GLU A 176 -19.48 8.92 3.78
N ASN A 177 -18.48 8.25 3.21
CA ASN A 177 -18.52 7.72 1.85
C ASN A 177 -18.85 6.20 1.80
N ASP A 178 -19.28 5.60 2.92
CA ASP A 178 -19.68 4.18 3.03
C ASP A 178 -18.60 3.17 2.56
N TRP A 179 -17.33 3.52 2.76
CA TRP A 179 -16.22 2.63 2.43
C TRP A 179 -16.07 1.52 3.46
N LYS A 180 -16.00 0.29 2.97
CA LYS A 180 -15.52 -0.85 3.76
C LYS A 180 -14.00 -0.86 3.72
N ALA A 181 -13.36 -0.79 4.88
CA ALA A 181 -11.90 -0.88 4.98
C ALA A 181 -11.44 -1.89 6.04
N THR A 182 -10.25 -2.44 5.82
CA THR A 182 -9.42 -3.07 6.84
C THR A 182 -8.21 -2.17 7.04
N ILE A 183 -8.07 -1.60 8.24
CA ILE A 183 -6.94 -0.72 8.59
C ILE A 183 -5.93 -1.53 9.41
N ILE A 184 -4.70 -1.66 8.91
CA ILE A 184 -3.58 -2.26 9.62
C ILE A 184 -2.81 -1.15 10.34
N CYS A 185 -2.66 -1.30 11.65
CA CYS A 185 -1.88 -0.37 12.46
C CYS A 185 -0.40 -0.71 12.36
N GLU A 186 0.41 0.23 11.86
CA GLU A 186 1.86 0.06 11.67
C GLU A 186 2.70 1.00 12.55
N THR A 187 2.06 1.55 13.59
CA THR A 187 2.76 2.35 14.59
C THR A 187 3.72 1.48 15.41
N PRO A 188 4.71 2.09 16.09
CA PRO A 188 5.56 1.35 17.04
C PRO A 188 4.81 0.66 18.20
N LEU A 189 3.55 1.00 18.45
CA LEU A 189 2.70 0.45 19.50
C LEU A 189 1.43 -0.20 18.92
N ILE A 190 1.61 -1.11 17.96
CA ILE A 190 0.58 -1.77 17.15
C ILE A 190 -0.72 -2.06 17.92
N ASP A 191 -0.66 -2.89 18.97
CA ASP A 191 -1.87 -3.35 19.68
C ASP A 191 -2.61 -2.20 20.38
N GLN A 192 -1.86 -1.26 20.98
CA GLN A 192 -2.43 -0.15 21.74
C GLN A 192 -3.05 0.88 20.80
N ASP A 193 -2.35 1.22 19.73
CA ASP A 193 -2.83 2.19 18.76
C ASP A 193 -3.98 1.62 17.92
N ALA A 194 -3.97 0.34 17.56
CA ALA A 194 -5.14 -0.30 16.95
C ALA A 194 -6.39 -0.20 17.84
N LEU A 195 -6.25 -0.39 19.16
CA LEU A 195 -7.34 -0.18 20.10
C LEU A 195 -7.81 1.28 20.15
N ARG A 196 -6.89 2.24 20.09
CA ARG A 196 -7.22 3.67 20.02
C ARG A 196 -7.96 4.01 18.73
N MET A 197 -7.52 3.50 17.58
CA MET A 197 -8.20 3.66 16.28
C MET A 197 -9.63 3.13 16.36
N LYS A 198 -9.82 1.93 16.93
CA LYS A 198 -11.14 1.33 17.12
C LYS A 198 -12.02 2.16 18.06
N GLN A 199 -11.49 2.59 19.21
CA GLN A 199 -12.23 3.41 20.17
C GLN A 199 -12.68 4.73 19.53
N LEU A 200 -11.82 5.37 18.74
CA LEU A 200 -12.18 6.57 18.00
C LEU A 200 -13.29 6.28 17.00
N TYR A 201 -13.17 5.22 16.20
CA TYR A 201 -14.22 4.79 15.27
C TYR A 201 -15.57 4.59 15.98
N ASP A 202 -15.61 3.89 17.11
CA ASP A 202 -16.83 3.66 17.91
C ASP A 202 -17.49 4.96 18.41
N THR A 203 -16.75 6.08 18.51
CA THR A 203 -17.31 7.38 18.90
C THR A 203 -17.86 8.19 17.73
N LEU A 204 -17.54 7.81 16.49
CA LEU A 204 -17.95 8.49 15.26
C LEU A 204 -19.24 7.92 14.66
N ILE A 205 -19.70 6.76 15.13
CA ILE A 205 -20.91 6.06 14.70
C ILE A 205 -21.96 6.00 15.82
#